data_AF-A0A6I3DLF7-F1
#
_entry.id   AF-A0A6I3DLF7-F1
#
_cell.length_a   1.000
_cell.length_b   1.000
_cell.length_c   1.000
_cell.angle_alpha   90.00
_cell.angle_beta   90.00
_cell.angle_gamma   90.00
#
_symmetry.space_group_name_H-M   'P 1'
#
loop_
_entity.id
_entity.type
_entity.pdbx_description
1 polymer ?
#
loop_
_entity_poly.entity_id
_entity_poly.type
_entity_poly.pdbx_seq_one_letter_code
_entity_poly.pdbx_strand_id
1 'polypeptide(L)' 'YLGPDVQRRFRQALEDASITATPEKPLIWARMEPSGKVADVRVTMWRGGDPEEFLLAEIGYHGQDMNWLLPY' A
#
# COMPACT_ATOMS: atom_id res chain seq x y z
N TYR A 1 -2.77 -13.76 -11.39
CA TYR A 1 -1.64 -13.54 -10.49
C TYR A 1 -0.43 -13.10 -11.32
N LEU A 2 0.40 -12.18 -10.83
CA LEU A 2 1.61 -11.75 -11.57
C LEU A 2 2.68 -12.83 -11.50
N GLY A 3 3.39 -13.07 -12.61
CA GLY A 3 4.50 -14.03 -12.65
C GLY A 3 5.66 -13.59 -11.73
N PRO A 4 6.51 -14.54 -11.25
CA PRO A 4 7.57 -14.23 -10.27
C PRO A 4 8.51 -13.11 -10.71
N ASP A 5 8.85 -13.04 -11.99
CA ASP A 5 9.76 -12.01 -12.52
C ASP A 5 9.14 -10.62 -12.48
N VAL A 6 7.84 -10.54 -12.78
CA VAL A 6 7.09 -9.28 -12.68
C VAL A 6 6.99 -8.83 -11.24
N GLN A 7 6.74 -9.75 -10.30
CA GLN A 7 6.73 -9.43 -8.87
C GLN A 7 8.08 -8.89 -8.38
N ARG A 8 9.19 -9.51 -8.80
CA ARG A 8 10.54 -9.03 -8.44
C ARG A 8 10.81 -7.63 -8.98
N ARG A 9 10.51 -7.41 -10.27
CA ARG A 9 10.70 -6.09 -10.91
C ARG A 9 9.83 -5.01 -10.28
N PHE A 10 8.60 -5.35 -9.90
CA PHE A 10 7.70 -4.42 -9.21
C PHE A 10 8.25 -4.01 -7.84
N ARG A 11 8.73 -4.99 -7.04
CA ARG A 11 9.37 -4.70 -5.75
C ARG A 11 10.62 -3.83 -5.91
N GLN A 12 11.48 -4.15 -6.86
CA GLN A 12 12.67 -3.34 -7.14
C GLN A 12 12.30 -1.90 -7.51
N ALA A 13 11.29 -1.71 -8.36
CA ALA A 13 10.86 -0.36 -8.75
C ALA A 13 10.32 0.46 -7.55
N LEU A 14 9.64 -0.18 -6.59
CA LEU A 14 9.21 0.47 -5.36
C LEU A 14 10.41 0.83 -4.46
N GLU A 15 11.37 -0.08 -4.31
CA GLU A 15 12.61 0.17 -3.55
C GLU A 15 13.39 1.34 -4.16
N ASP A 16 13.63 1.32 -5.47
CA ASP A 16 14.35 2.38 -6.18
C ASP A 16 13.66 3.74 -6.03
N ALA A 17 12.32 3.78 -6.15
CA ALA A 17 11.55 5.00 -5.97
C ALA A 17 11.61 5.52 -4.53
N SER A 18 11.62 4.61 -3.54
CA SER A 18 11.67 4.97 -2.12
C SER A 18 12.96 5.69 -1.71
N ILE A 19 14.09 5.41 -2.37
CA ILE A 19 15.39 6.03 -2.10
C ILE A 19 15.34 7.56 -2.25
N THR A 20 14.53 8.05 -3.21
CA THR A 20 14.40 9.48 -3.49
C THR A 20 13.19 10.14 -2.83
N ALA A 21 12.41 9.38 -2.06
CA ALA A 21 11.23 9.91 -1.40
C ALA A 21 11.63 10.89 -0.28
N THR A 22 10.91 12.00 -0.16
CA THR A 22 11.09 12.99 0.91
C THR A 22 9.73 13.33 1.52
N PRO A 23 9.68 14.09 2.63
CA PRO A 23 8.39 14.53 3.18
C PRO A 23 7.56 15.36 2.19
N GLU A 24 8.20 16.16 1.34
CA GLU A 24 7.56 16.99 0.31
C GLU A 24 7.21 16.21 -0.97
N LYS A 25 7.87 15.05 -1.18
CA LYS A 25 7.68 14.16 -2.33
C LYS A 25 7.63 12.70 -1.84
N PRO A 26 6.56 12.30 -1.15
CA PRO A 26 6.45 10.94 -0.63
C PRO A 26 6.19 9.93 -1.74
N LEU A 27 6.68 8.70 -1.54
CA LEU A 27 6.17 7.54 -2.26
C LEU A 27 5.04 6.93 -1.44
N ILE A 28 3.90 6.66 -2.08
CA ILE A 28 2.72 6.07 -1.44
C ILE A 28 2.32 4.83 -2.24
N TRP A 29 2.27 3.68 -1.56
CA TRP A 29 1.77 2.43 -2.13
C TRP A 29 0.49 2.00 -1.42
N ALA A 30 -0.66 2.33 -2.02
CA ALA A 30 -1.97 1.88 -1.59
C ALA A 30 -2.33 0.53 -2.21
N ARG A 31 -2.88 -0.37 -1.40
CA ARG A 31 -3.21 -1.75 -1.80
C ARG A 31 -4.46 -2.26 -1.07
N MET A 32 -5.21 -3.11 -1.75
CA MET A 32 -6.32 -3.89 -1.18
C MET A 32 -5.79 -5.30 -0.92
N GLU A 33 -5.69 -5.69 0.36
CA GLU A 33 -5.09 -6.95 0.77
C GLU A 33 -6.11 -7.85 1.48
N PRO A 34 -6.22 -9.14 1.15
CA PRO A 34 -7.14 -10.06 1.85
C PRO A 34 -6.89 -10.09 3.36
N SER A 35 -7.94 -9.90 4.16
CA SER A 35 -7.90 -9.82 5.63
C SER A 35 -9.02 -10.65 6.26
N GLY A 36 -9.22 -11.87 5.73
CA GLY A 36 -10.29 -12.77 6.15
C GLY A 36 -11.59 -12.54 5.38
N LYS A 37 -12.66 -12.14 6.07
CA LYS A 37 -14.01 -12.01 5.47
C LYS A 37 -14.13 -10.82 4.51
N VAL A 38 -13.33 -9.79 4.75
CA VAL A 38 -13.19 -8.59 3.92
C VAL A 38 -11.71 -8.38 3.62
N ALA A 39 -11.38 -7.39 2.80
CA ALA A 39 -10.02 -6.94 2.56
C ALA A 39 -9.72 -5.66 3.36
N ASP A 40 -8.45 -5.42 3.61
CA ASP A 40 -7.94 -4.17 4.15
C ASP A 40 -7.51 -3.26 3.00
N VAL A 41 -7.76 -1.96 3.14
CA VAL A 41 -7.05 -0.92 2.38
C VAL A 41 -5.83 -0.49 3.19
N ARG A 42 -4.66 -0.95 2.77
CA ARG A 42 -3.38 -0.65 3.42
C ARG A 42 -2.56 0.31 2.60
N VAL A 43 -1.78 1.14 3.28
CA VAL A 43 -0.82 2.06 2.66
C VAL A 43 0.54 1.86 3.31
N THR A 44 1.56 1.64 2.49
CA THR A 44 2.94 1.91 2.90
C THR A 44 3.34 3.29 2.36
N MET A 45 3.95 4.11 3.20
CA MET A 45 4.42 5.44 2.82
C MET A 45 5.90 5.60 3.18
N TRP A 46 6.67 6.14 2.24
CA TRP A 46 8.09 6.50 2.43
C TRP A 46 8.26 8.02 2.33
N ARG A 47 8.98 8.60 3.28
CA ARG A 47 9.26 10.05 3.39
C ARG A 47 10.74 10.38 3.62
N GLY A 48 11.65 9.52 3.15
CA GLY A 48 13.10 9.69 3.34
C GLY A 48 13.67 9.01 4.59
N GLY A 49 12.92 8.08 5.17
CA GLY A 49 13.31 7.23 6.28
C GLY A 49 12.61 5.87 6.20
N ASP A 50 12.45 5.20 7.34
CA ASP A 50 11.75 3.91 7.40
C ASP A 50 10.30 4.04 6.91
N PRO A 51 9.77 3.01 6.22
CA PRO A 51 8.38 3.00 5.78
C PRO A 51 7.41 3.03 6.95
N GLU A 52 6.34 3.79 6.79
CA GLU A 52 5.21 3.82 7.71
C GLU A 52 4.02 3.08 7.10
N GLU A 53 3.35 2.26 7.90
CA GLU A 53 2.19 1.46 7.49
C GLU A 53 0.90 2.04 8.08
N PHE A 54 -0.13 2.17 7.24
CA PHE A 54 -1.45 2.66 7.62
C PHE A 54 -2.52 1.68 7.18
N LEU A 55 -3.50 1.44 8.05
CA LEU A 55 -4.76 0.79 7.70
C LEU A 55 -5.83 1.87 7.57
N LEU A 56 -6.30 2.10 6.34
CA LEU A 56 -7.23 3.21 6.04
C LEU A 56 -8.69 2.77 6.09
N ALA A 57 -8.98 1.55 5.66
CA ALA A 57 -10.33 1.07 5.55
C ALA A 57 -10.40 -0.46 5.58
N GLU A 58 -11.58 -0.97 5.90
CA GLU A 58 -12.02 -2.32 5.56
C GLU A 58 -12.95 -2.23 4.34
N ILE A 59 -12.86 -3.18 3.42
CA ILE A 59 -13.64 -3.18 2.18
C ILE A 59 -14.02 -4.60 1.78
N GLY A 60 -15.27 -4.80 1.40
CA GLY A 60 -15.73 -6.05 0.80
C GLY A 60 -14.95 -6.38 -0.47
N TYR A 61 -14.76 -7.68 -0.74
CA TYR A 61 -14.14 -8.12 -1.99
C TYR A 61 -14.88 -7.52 -3.19
N HIS A 62 -14.13 -7.19 -4.25
CA HIS A 62 -14.62 -6.44 -5.42
C HIS A 62 -15.07 -4.99 -5.14
N GLY A 63 -14.70 -4.41 -4.01
CA GLY A 63 -14.87 -2.98 -3.73
C GLY A 63 -16.21 -2.60 -3.08
N GLN A 64 -16.90 -3.56 -2.47
CA GLN A 64 -18.20 -3.34 -1.86
C GLN A 64 -18.08 -2.85 -0.41
N ASP A 65 -19.11 -2.19 0.11
CA ASP A 65 -19.28 -1.89 1.54
C ASP A 65 -18.04 -1.27 2.22
N MET A 66 -17.43 -0.26 1.59
CA MET A 66 -16.26 0.45 2.12
C MET A 66 -16.54 1.05 3.50
N ASN A 67 -15.68 0.74 4.47
CA ASN A 67 -15.71 1.24 5.84
C ASN A 67 -14.37 1.94 6.17
N TRP A 68 -14.36 3.27 6.18
CA TRP A 68 -13.18 4.06 6.56
C TRP A 68 -12.91 3.98 8.07
N LEU A 69 -11.64 3.84 8.45
CA LEU A 69 -11.21 3.83 9.84
C LEU A 69 -10.67 5.21 10.23
N LEU A 70 -11.08 5.74 11.37
CA LEU A 70 -10.75 7.10 11.82
C LEU A 70 -9.33 7.23 12.44
N PRO A 71 -8.69 8.42 12.36
CA PRO A 71 -9.05 9.60 11.57
C PRO A 71 -7.98 9.87 10.50
N TYR A 72 -8.25 9.47 9.26
CA TYR A 72 -7.60 10.02 8.08
C TYR A 72 -8.65 10.50 7.10
#